data_AF-A0A447R1B3-F1
#
_entry.id   AF-A0A447R1B3-F1
#
_cell.length_a   1.000
_cell.length_b   1.000
_cell.length_c   1.000
_cell.angle_alpha   90.00
_cell.angle_beta   90.00
_cell.angle_gamma   90.00
#
_symmetry.space_group_name_H-M   'P 1'
#
loop_
_entity.id
_entity.type
_entity.pdbx_description
1 polymer ?
#
loop_
_entity_poly.entity_id
_entity_poly.type
_entity_poly.pdbx_seq_one_letter_code
_entity_poly.pdbx_strand_id
1 'polypeptide(L)' 'MIYLIFDCVSANRDICINDEFQDYAWVKPEELALYDLNVATRHTLTLKGLL' A
#
# COMPACT_ATOMS: atom_id res chain seq x y z
N MET A 1 18.18 -0.60 -8.42
CA MET A 1 17.26 -1.68 -7.98
C MET A 1 16.04 -1.64 -8.89
N ILE A 2 15.57 -2.78 -9.38
CA ILE A 2 14.40 -2.83 -10.28
C ILE A 2 13.20 -3.31 -9.45
N TYR A 3 12.06 -2.62 -9.56
CA TYR A 3 10.80 -3.01 -8.90
C TYR A 3 9.86 -3.66 -9.91
N LEU A 4 9.26 -4.79 -9.54
CA LEU A 4 8.21 -5.46 -10.31
C LEU A 4 6.91 -5.33 -9.52
N ILE A 5 5.95 -4.57 -10.05
CA ILE A 5 4.70 -4.19 -9.36
C ILE A 5 3.54 -4.94 -10.01
N PHE A 6 2.65 -5.49 -9.20
CA PHE A 6 1.49 -6.27 -9.63
C PHE A 6 0.20 -5.69 -9.07
N ASP A 7 -0.86 -5.71 -9.89
CA ASP A 7 -2.22 -5.47 -9.43
C ASP A 7 -2.80 -6.76 -8.85
N CYS A 8 -3.24 -6.71 -7.59
CA CYS A 8 -3.75 -7.87 -6.86
C CYS A 8 -5.17 -7.59 -6.33
N VAL A 9 -5.99 -8.63 -6.24
CA VAL A 9 -7.31 -8.60 -5.62
C VAL A 9 -7.40 -9.74 -4.61
N SER A 10 -7.79 -9.45 -3.37
CA SER A 10 -7.95 -10.47 -2.33
C SER A 10 -9.40 -10.96 -2.24
N ALA A 11 -9.56 -12.23 -1.86
CA ALA A 11 -10.88 -12.82 -1.61
C ALA A 11 -11.42 -12.44 -0.21
N ASN A 12 -10.53 -12.22 0.76
CA ASN A 12 -10.85 -11.80 2.12
C ASN A 12 -9.94 -10.64 2.56
N ARG A 13 -10.08 -10.24 3.83
CA ARG A 13 -9.30 -9.16 4.46
C ARG A 13 -8.53 -9.61 5.71
N ASP A 14 -8.38 -10.92 5.88
CA ASP A 14 -7.72 -11.52 7.03
C ASP A 14 -6.20 -11.40 6.86
N ILE A 15 -5.54 -10.64 7.73
CA ILE A 15 -4.10 -10.37 7.67
C ILE A 15 -3.45 -10.74 9.00
N CYS A 16 -2.30 -11.43 8.92
CA CYS A 16 -1.39 -11.68 10.03
C CYS A 16 -0.02 -11.09 9.65
N ILE A 17 0.36 -9.99 10.28
CA ILE A 17 1.67 -9.35 10.05
C ILE A 17 2.78 -10.03 10.88
N ASN A 18 4.01 -10.02 10.36
CA ASN A 18 5.21 -10.47 11.07
C ASN A 18 5.91 -9.28 11.76
N ASP A 19 7.13 -9.51 12.26
CA ASP A 19 7.97 -8.55 12.97
C ASP A 19 8.50 -7.39 12.11
N GLU A 20 8.39 -7.47 10.78
CA GLU A 20 8.74 -6.35 9.88
C GLU A 20 7.73 -5.20 9.98
N PHE A 21 6.49 -5.48 10.38
CA PHE A 21 5.41 -4.48 10.41
C PHE A 21 4.85 -4.33 11.82
N GLN A 22 4.60 -3.07 12.20
CA GLN A 22 3.98 -2.76 13.50
C GLN A 22 2.45 -2.74 13.43
N ASP A 23 1.89 -2.35 12.27
CA ASP A 23 0.44 -2.25 12.06
C ASP A 23 0.11 -2.37 10.56
N TYR A 24 -1.17 -2.60 10.23
CA TYR A 24 -1.68 -2.59 8.86
C TYR A 24 -3.08 -1.95 8.77
N ALA A 25 -3.41 -1.40 7.61
CA ALA A 25 -4.71 -0.79 7.36
C ALA A 25 -5.24 -1.09 5.96
N TRP A 26 -6.56 -1.29 5.85
CA TRP A 26 -7.29 -1.27 4.59
C TRP A 26 -7.81 0.15 4.33
N VAL A 27 -7.14 0.88 3.46
CA VAL A 27 -7.37 2.32 3.27
C VAL A 27 -8.11 2.58 1.96
N LYS A 28 -9.08 3.50 1.97
CA LYS A 28 -9.73 3.96 0.74
C LYS A 28 -8.82 4.94 -0.03
N PRO A 29 -8.92 5.04 -1.36
CA PRO A 29 -8.04 5.92 -2.15
C PRO A 29 -7.99 7.37 -1.64
N GLU A 30 -9.15 7.94 -1.30
CA GLU A 30 -9.27 9.31 -0.80
C GLU A 30 -8.54 9.59 0.54
N GLU A 31 -8.24 8.55 1.31
CA GLU A 31 -7.56 8.65 2.61
C GLU A 31 -6.06 8.32 2.51
N LEU A 32 -5.56 7.80 1.37
CA LEU A 32 -4.15 7.41 1.21
C LEU A 32 -3.17 8.57 1.46
N ALA A 33 -3.57 9.79 1.08
CA ALA A 33 -2.75 10.99 1.28
C ALA A 33 -2.59 11.42 2.75
N LEU A 34 -3.40 10.87 3.65
CA LEU A 34 -3.35 11.18 5.09
C LEU A 34 -2.27 10.35 5.83
N TYR A 35 -1.72 9.33 5.19
CA TYR A 35 -0.72 8.44 5.79
C TYR A 35 0.71 8.92 5.52
N ASP A 36 1.63 8.61 6.45
CA ASP A 36 3.07 8.82 6.24
C ASP A 36 3.64 7.73 5.32
N LEU A 37 3.41 7.90 4.02
CA LEU A 37 3.88 6.97 2.99
C LEU A 37 5.36 7.22 2.71
N ASN A 38 6.15 6.13 2.71
CA ASN A 38 7.53 6.17 2.26
C ASN A 38 7.64 6.57 0.76
N VAL A 39 8.84 6.97 0.33
CA VAL A 39 9.10 7.51 -1.02
C VAL A 39 8.69 6.55 -2.14
N ALA A 40 8.96 5.25 -1.99
CA ALA A 40 8.66 4.25 -3.02
C ALA A 40 7.15 3.97 -3.14
N THR A 41 6.45 3.87 -2.01
CA THR A 41 5.00 3.68 -1.97
C THR A 41 4.28 4.89 -2.55
N ARG A 42 4.73 6.10 -2.20
CA ARG A 42 4.17 7.35 -2.73
C ARG A 42 4.30 7.42 -4.26
N HIS A 43 5.48 7.14 -4.79
CA HIS A 43 5.72 7.10 -6.23
C HIS A 43 4.83 6.06 -6.94
N THR A 44 4.69 4.87 -6.36
CA THR A 44 3.85 3.80 -6.92
C THR A 44 2.37 4.18 -6.97
N LEU A 45 1.83 4.76 -5.88
CA LEU A 45 0.42 5.14 -5.82
C LEU A 45 0.08 6.33 -6.74
N THR A 46 0.99 7.29 -6.89
CA THR A 46 0.83 8.37 -7.87
C THR A 46 0.86 7.84 -9.31
N LEU A 47 1.75 6.89 -9.64
CA LEU A 47 1.74 6.23 -10.96
C LEU A 47 0.43 5.47 -11.22
N LYS A 48 -0.23 4.96 -10.18
CA LYS A 48 -1.53 4.31 -10.27
C LYS A 48 -2.71 5.29 -10.36
N GLY A 49 -2.47 6.59 -10.13
CA GLY A 49 -3.51 7.62 -10.07
C GLY A 49 -4.39 7.55 -8.82
N LEU A 50 -3.89 6.94 -7.74
CA LEU A 50 -4.59 6.83 -6.45
C LEU A 50 -4.16 7.90 -5.43
N LEU A 51 -3.12 8.67 -5.77
CA LEU A 51 -2.54 9.72 -4.96
C LEU A 51 -2.18 10.93 -5.83
#